data_AF-A0A7M3W5Q8-F1
#
_entry.id   AF-A0A7M3W5Q8-F1
#
_cell.length_a   1.000
_cell.length_b   1.000
_cell.length_c   1.000
_cell.angle_alpha   90.00
_cell.angle_beta   90.00
_cell.angle_gamma   90.00
#
_symmetry.space_group_name_H-M   'P 1'
#
loop_
_entity.id
_entity.type
_entity.pdbx_description
1 polymer ?
#
loop_
_entity_poly.entity_id
_entity_poly.type
_entity_poly.pdbx_seq_one_letter_code
_entity_poly.pdbx_strand_id
1 'polypeptide(L)' 'MRLKLALEDLREMKGFGTELVTLIIPPDRQISDARGMLQNEHGQAANIKSKGTRKNVQGAIESAISTLSRFKTP' A
#
# COMPACT_ATOMS: atom_id res chain seq x y z
N MET A 1 1.84 -17.09 -18.92
CA MET A 1 1.43 -15.66 -18.87
C MET A 1 0.83 -15.33 -17.50
N ARG A 2 1.63 -15.20 -16.43
CA ARG A 2 1.08 -14.87 -15.09
C ARG A 2 0.92 -13.36 -14.87
N LEU A 3 1.89 -12.58 -15.35
CA LEU A 3 1.89 -11.12 -15.20
C LEU A 3 0.69 -10.46 -15.93
N LYS A 4 0.37 -10.90 -17.15
CA LYS A 4 -0.74 -10.34 -17.92
C LYS A 4 -2.08 -10.54 -17.22
N LEU A 5 -2.33 -11.74 -16.68
CA LEU A 5 -3.56 -12.05 -15.93
C LEU A 5 -3.64 -11.21 -14.65
N ALA A 6 -2.54 -11.11 -13.89
CA ALA A 6 -2.51 -10.27 -12.68
C ALA A 6 -2.77 -8.79 -12.99
N LEU A 7 -2.32 -8.28 -14.14
CA LEU A 7 -2.61 -6.91 -14.58
C LEU A 7 -4.08 -6.72 -14.96
N GLU A 8 -4.73 -7.73 -15.54
CA GLU A 8 -6.17 -7.70 -15.82
C GLU A 8 -6.98 -7.68 -14.51
N ASP A 9 -6.64 -8.57 -13.57
CA ASP A 9 -7.27 -8.60 -12.24
C ASP A 9 -7.13 -7.25 -11.51
N LEU A 10 -5.94 -6.64 -11.55
CA LEU A 10 -5.68 -5.32 -10.95
C LEU A 10 -6.48 -4.20 -11.63
N ARG A 11 -6.74 -4.28 -12.95
CA ARG A 11 -7.56 -3.30 -13.67
C ARG A 11 -9.04 -3.40 -13.29
N GLU A 12 -9.50 -4.59 -12.94
CA GLU A 12 -10.88 -4.82 -12.52
C GLU A 12 -11.13 -4.47 -11.05
N MET A 13 -10.09 -4.34 -10.23
CA MET A 13 -10.22 -3.94 -8.84
C MET A 13 -10.89 -2.57 -8.70
N LYS A 14 -11.99 -2.54 -7.95
CA LYS A 14 -12.71 -1.32 -7.58
C LYS A 14 -12.71 -1.20 -6.07
N GLY A 15 -12.34 -0.02 -5.57
CA GLY A 15 -12.47 0.38 -4.18
C GLY A 15 -13.10 1.75 -4.10
N PHE A 16 -13.47 2.19 -2.89
CA PHE A 16 -13.75 3.61 -2.70
C PHE A 16 -12.46 4.39 -2.97
N GLY A 17 -12.56 5.59 -3.55
CA GLY A 17 -11.45 6.29 -4.23
C GLY A 17 -10.14 6.55 -3.44
N THR A 18 -10.05 6.10 -2.19
CA THR A 18 -8.89 6.25 -1.31
C THR A 18 -8.50 4.96 -0.57
N GLU A 19 -8.89 3.78 -1.07
CA GLU A 19 -8.60 2.48 -0.43
C GLU A 19 -7.53 1.64 -1.16
N LEU A 20 -7.14 2.05 -2.38
CA LEU A 20 -6.20 1.30 -3.20
C LEU A 20 -4.78 1.87 -3.02
N VAL A 21 -3.89 1.04 -2.49
CA VAL A 21 -2.46 1.35 -2.33
C VAL A 21 -1.66 0.47 -3.27
N THR A 22 -0.84 1.08 -4.10
CA THR A 22 0.13 0.38 -4.95
C THR A 22 1.54 0.79 -4.53
N LEU A 23 2.41 -0.19 -4.30
CA LEU A 23 3.81 0.03 -3.94
C LEU A 23 4.70 -0.79 -4.86
N ILE A 24 5.65 -0.12 -5.52
CA ILE A 24 6.69 -0.76 -6.33
C ILE A 24 8.02 -0.57 -5.60
N ILE A 25 8.67 -1.67 -5.22
CA ILE A 25 9.97 -1.67 -4.57
C ILE A 25 10.99 -2.17 -5.61
N PRO A 26 11.94 -1.32 -6.04
CA PRO A 26 12.99 -1.76 -6.94
C PRO A 26 13.99 -2.65 -6.17
N PRO A 27 14.72 -3.55 -6.87
CA PRO A 27 15.55 -4.56 -6.22
C PRO A 27 16.74 -4.00 -5.41
N ASP A 28 17.15 -2.77 -5.68
CA ASP A 28 18.19 -2.03 -4.97
C ASP A 28 17.70 -1.38 -3.66
N ARG A 29 16.38 -1.33 -3.43
CA ARG A 29 15.79 -0.71 -2.26
C ARG A 29 15.46 -1.73 -1.18
N GLN A 30 15.86 -1.44 0.06
CA GLN A 30 15.57 -2.30 1.20
C GLN A 30 14.08 -2.25 1.57
N ILE A 31 13.53 -3.40 1.94
CA ILE A 31 12.14 -3.53 2.42
C ILE A 31 11.92 -2.66 3.67
N SER A 32 12.93 -2.51 4.54
CA SER A 32 12.89 -1.64 5.71
C SER A 32 12.62 -0.17 5.34
N ASP A 33 13.23 0.32 4.26
CA ASP A 33 13.08 1.70 3.80
C ASP A 33 11.70 1.94 3.20
N ALA A 34 11.17 0.94 2.49
CA ALA A 34 9.80 0.96 1.99
C ALA A 34 8.79 0.95 3.16
N ARG A 35 9.04 0.16 4.19
CA ARG A 35 8.22 0.13 5.41
C ARG A 35 8.24 1.46 6.16
N GLY A 36 9.42 2.07 6.33
CA GLY A 36 9.56 3.37 6.96
C GLY A 36 8.80 4.48 6.21
N MET A 37 8.88 4.46 4.88
CA MET A 37 8.09 5.37 4.02
C MET A 37 6.58 5.19 4.26
N LEU A 38 6.07 3.95 4.25
CA LEU A 38 4.65 3.70 4.52
C LEU A 38 4.22 4.13 5.93
N GLN A 39 5.06 3.95 6.95
CA GLN A 39 4.78 4.42 8.31
C GLN A 39 4.65 5.95 8.38
N ASN A 40 5.50 6.67 7.65
CA ASN A 40 5.40 8.13 7.56
C ASN A 40 4.11 8.56 6.84
N GLU A 41 3.76 7.91 5.73
CA GLU A 41 2.50 8.17 5.02
C GLU A 41 1.27 7.86 5.87
N HIS A 42 1.31 6.78 6.67
CA HIS A 42 0.26 6.47 7.64
C HIS A 42 0.06 7.59 8.67
N GLY A 43 1.16 8.18 9.16
CA GLY A 43 1.12 9.34 10.05
C GLY A 43 0.52 10.58 9.37
N GLN A 44 0.92 10.86 8.13
CA GLN A 44 0.38 11.98 7.36
C GLN A 44 -1.11 11.84 7.06
N ALA A 45 -1.58 10.61 6.82
CA ALA A 45 -3.00 10.33 6.58
C ALA A 45 -3.90 10.73 7.76
N ALA A 46 -3.36 10.88 8.98
CA ALA A 46 -4.12 11.38 10.13
C ALA A 46 -4.69 12.79 9.93
N ASN A 47 -4.08 13.59 9.04
CA ASN A 47 -4.49 14.96 8.73
C ASN A 47 -5.65 15.04 7.72
N ILE A 48 -6.10 13.91 7.16
CA ILE A 48 -7.26 13.88 6.26
C ILE A 48 -8.50 14.32 7.04
N LYS A 49 -9.19 15.35 6.54
CA LYS A 49 -10.34 15.99 7.21
C LYS A 49 -11.55 15.05 7.31
N SER A 50 -11.84 14.31 6.24
CA SER A 50 -12.94 13.35 6.20
C SER A 50 -12.62 12.12 7.06
N LYS A 51 -13.46 11.83 8.06
CA LYS A 51 -13.26 10.68 8.97
C LYS A 51 -13.25 9.34 8.22
N GLY A 52 -14.18 9.16 7.26
CA GLY A 52 -14.26 7.93 6.46
C GLY A 52 -13.02 7.76 5.59
N THR A 53 -12.67 8.79 4.84
CA THR A 53 -11.49 8.79 3.96
C THR A 53 -10.20 8.55 4.74
N ARG A 54 -10.04 9.18 5.90
CA ARG A 54 -8.89 8.98 6.78
C ARG A 54 -8.74 7.52 7.21
N LYS A 55 -9.82 6.92 7.71
CA LYS A 55 -9.82 5.51 8.14
C LYS A 55 -9.48 4.58 6.98
N ASN A 56 -10.03 4.86 5.80
CA ASN A 56 -9.82 4.08 4.59
C ASN A 56 -8.35 4.10 4.14
N VAL A 57 -7.75 5.30 4.08
CA VAL A 57 -6.32 5.45 3.71
C VAL A 57 -5.40 4.80 4.75
N GLN A 58 -5.63 5.06 6.03
CA GLN A 58 -4.82 4.48 7.11
C GLN A 58 -4.88 2.96 7.10
N GLY A 59 -6.07 2.38 6.98
CA GLY A 59 -6.24 0.92 6.91
C GLY A 59 -5.58 0.29 5.68
N ALA A 60 -5.64 0.95 4.52
CA ALA A 60 -4.98 0.47 3.32
C ALA A 60 -3.44 0.47 3.46
N ILE A 61 -2.88 1.53 4.03
CA ILE A 61 -1.43 1.62 4.31
C ILE A 61 -1.00 0.58 5.35
N GLU A 62 -1.78 0.38 6.41
CA GLU A 62 -1.50 -0.61 7.45
C GLU A 62 -1.50 -2.04 6.88
N SER A 63 -2.45 -2.35 5.98
CA SER A 63 -2.48 -3.62 5.24
C SER A 63 -1.23 -3.82 4.37
N ALA A 64 -0.75 -2.77 3.70
CA ALA A 64 0.49 -2.82 2.94
C ALA A 64 1.72 -3.07 3.82
N ILE A 65 1.82 -2.40 4.97
CA ILE A 65 2.91 -2.61 5.96
C ILE A 65 2.91 -4.07 6.49
N SER A 66 1.72 -4.60 6.80
CA SER A 66 1.56 -5.99 7.25
C SER A 66 2.01 -6.97 6.17
N THR A 67 1.67 -6.70 4.91
CA THR A 67 2.09 -7.50 3.76
C THR A 67 3.60 -7.50 3.60
N LEU A 68 4.26 -6.33 3.65
CA LEU A 68 5.72 -6.22 3.58
C LEU A 68 6.43 -6.97 4.72
N SER A 69 5.84 -6.99 5.92
CA SER A 69 6.44 -7.65 7.08
C SER A 69 6.53 -9.18 6.94
N ARG A 70 5.80 -9.77 5.98
CA ARG A 70 5.87 -11.19 5.66
C ARG A 70 7.10 -11.56 4.82
N PHE A 71 7.75 -10.57 4.20
CA PHE A 71 8.95 -10.76 3.40
C PHE A 71 10.19 -10.44 4.25
N LYS A 72 11.06 -11.44 4.46
CA LYS A 72 12.22 -11.32 5.37
C LYS A 72 13.43 -10.61 4.75
N THR A 73 13.56 -10.58 3.42
CA THR A 73 14.60 -9.93 2.62
C THR A 73 14.23 -10.08 1.13
N PRO A 74 14.79 -9.27 0.19
CA PRO A 74 14.35 -9.20 -1.20
C PRO A 74 14.39 -10.54 -1.96
#